data_AF-A0A4Q2XQW9-F1
#
_entry.id   AF-A0A4Q2XQW9-F1
#
_cell.length_a   1.000
_cell.length_b   1.000
_cell.length_c   1.000
_cell.angle_alpha   90.00
_cell.angle_beta   90.00
_cell.angle_gamma   90.00
#
_symmetry.space_group_name_H-M   'P 1'
#
loop_
_entity.id
_entity.type
_entity.pdbx_description
1 polymer ?
#
loop_
_entity_poly.entity_id
_entity_poly.type
_entity_poly.pdbx_seq_one_letter_code
_entity_poly.pdbx_strand_id
1 'polypeptide(L)'
;MVAKSPAPATLYLGSPSISVLPDGSYLVSNDNFGGGNPPKTQIYRSTDQGQTWALRSEVTAFWSNLFVHEGAVYLLGTSGEYGKLVIRRSTDLGLTWTSPSSSASGLLRAGNYHTAPMPVIIHNGRIWRAFEDIGAGNGWPRHFRAFLMSAPVEADLLNAANWTFTASMTSSNTWLSGKFSGWLEGNVVLAPDGRLVDI
;
A
#
# COMPACT_ATOMS: atom_id res chain seq x y z
N MET A 1 -12.26 4.42 19.34
CA MET A 1 -10.97 5.06 18.97
C MET A 1 -9.97 3.94 18.72
N VAL A 2 -9.24 3.94 17.59
CA VAL A 2 -8.29 2.87 17.25
C VAL A 2 -6.91 3.12 17.87
N ALA A 3 -6.34 4.30 17.59
CA ALA A 3 -5.01 4.69 18.02
C ALA A 3 -4.97 6.18 18.40
N LYS A 4 -4.00 6.55 19.24
CA LYS A 4 -3.68 7.94 19.60
C LYS A 4 -2.16 8.07 19.73
N SER A 5 -1.59 9.13 19.15
CA SER A 5 -0.17 9.40 19.32
C SER A 5 0.14 9.74 20.78
N PRO A 6 1.17 9.12 21.40
CA PRO A 6 1.65 9.49 22.73
C PRO A 6 2.39 10.84 22.73
N ALA A 7 2.83 11.33 21.56
CA ALA A 7 3.58 12.58 21.41
C ALA A 7 3.14 13.33 20.14
N PRO A 8 1.91 13.88 20.08
CA PRO A 8 1.31 14.40 18.84
C PRO A 8 2.05 15.59 18.21
N ALA A 9 2.97 16.23 18.93
CA ALA A 9 3.82 17.30 18.39
C ALA A 9 4.92 16.78 17.44
N THR A 10 5.35 15.52 17.61
CA THR A 10 6.53 14.96 16.92
C THR A 10 6.30 13.57 16.33
N LEU A 11 5.29 12.84 16.80
CA LEU A 11 4.91 11.52 16.32
C LEU A 11 3.49 11.60 15.75
N TYR A 12 3.37 11.39 14.46
CA TYR A 12 2.13 11.50 13.70
C TYR A 12 1.57 10.13 13.38
N LEU A 13 0.25 10.05 13.30
CA LEU A 13 -0.47 8.88 12.81
C LEU A 13 -1.00 9.20 11.42
N GLY A 14 -0.79 8.32 10.44
CA GLY A 14 -1.26 8.53 9.07
C GLY A 14 -1.49 7.23 8.33
N SER A 15 -1.80 7.35 7.04
CA SER A 15 -1.94 6.20 6.14
C SER A 15 -2.86 5.08 6.66
N PRO A 16 -4.13 5.39 7.02
CA PRO A 16 -5.03 4.36 7.54
C PRO A 16 -5.45 3.37 6.46
N SER A 17 -5.54 2.08 6.82
CA SER A 17 -6.19 1.04 6.01
C SER A 17 -7.11 0.20 6.89
N ILE A 18 -8.14 -0.41 6.31
CA ILE A 18 -9.03 -1.34 7.01
C ILE A 18 -9.31 -2.57 6.14
N SER A 19 -9.51 -3.73 6.77
CA SER A 19 -9.95 -4.96 6.12
C SER A 19 -10.80 -5.80 7.06
N VAL A 20 -11.81 -6.47 6.50
CA VAL A 20 -12.60 -7.49 7.20
C VAL A 20 -11.95 -8.85 6.95
N LEU A 21 -11.70 -9.60 8.02
CA LEU A 21 -11.10 -10.92 7.97
C LEU A 21 -12.14 -12.02 7.73
N PRO A 22 -11.74 -13.23 7.30
CA PRO A 22 -12.65 -14.35 7.09
C PRO A 22 -13.42 -14.78 8.35
N ASP A 23 -12.86 -14.55 9.55
CA ASP A 23 -13.51 -14.83 10.83
C ASP A 23 -14.50 -13.73 11.27
N GLY A 24 -14.71 -12.71 10.43
CA GLY A 24 -15.58 -11.56 10.71
C GLY A 24 -14.93 -10.46 11.56
N SER A 25 -13.71 -10.68 12.08
CA SER A 25 -12.96 -9.65 12.80
C SER A 25 -12.38 -8.61 11.84
N TYR A 26 -12.06 -7.41 12.33
CA TYR A 26 -11.52 -6.33 11.51
C TYR A 26 -10.05 -6.12 11.82
N LEU A 27 -9.23 -5.82 10.80
CA LEU A 27 -7.92 -5.22 10.97
C LEU A 27 -7.95 -3.77 10.52
N VAL A 28 -7.34 -2.90 11.30
CA VAL A 28 -7.00 -1.53 10.90
C VAL A 28 -5.49 -1.37 10.99
N SER A 29 -4.90 -0.66 10.04
CA SER A 29 -3.52 -0.19 10.13
C SER A 29 -3.44 1.32 10.17
N ASN A 30 -2.39 1.84 10.78
CA ASN A 30 -1.91 3.20 10.58
C ASN A 30 -0.39 3.21 10.68
N ASP A 31 0.25 4.18 10.04
CA ASP A 31 1.66 4.42 10.20
C ASP A 31 1.94 5.36 11.38
N ASN A 32 3.04 5.11 12.09
CA ASN A 32 3.68 5.98 13.05
C ASN A 32 4.94 6.56 12.42
N PHE A 33 5.02 7.88 12.30
CA PHE A 33 6.16 8.55 11.65
C PHE A 33 6.43 9.93 12.27
N GLY A 34 7.59 10.51 11.96
CA GLY A 34 8.05 11.78 12.55
C GLY A 34 9.09 11.60 13.65
N GLY A 35 9.60 12.72 14.16
CA GLY A 35 10.60 12.72 15.25
C GLY A 35 11.94 12.07 14.88
N GLY A 36 12.25 11.96 13.58
CA GLY A 36 13.49 11.36 13.06
C GLY A 36 13.55 9.83 13.10
N ASN A 37 12.46 9.16 13.49
CA ASN A 37 12.41 7.70 13.52
C ASN A 37 11.94 7.10 12.18
N PRO A 38 12.46 5.92 11.78
CA PRO A 38 11.91 5.19 10.65
C PRO A 38 10.42 4.87 10.87
N PRO A 39 9.58 4.98 9.83
CA PRO A 39 8.15 4.71 9.97
C PRO A 39 7.87 3.25 10.35
N LYS A 40 6.79 3.05 11.10
CA LYS A 40 6.27 1.75 11.51
C LYS A 40 4.77 1.69 11.25
N THR A 41 4.30 0.64 10.60
CA THR A 41 2.87 0.38 10.45
C THR A 41 2.38 -0.44 11.65
N GLN A 42 1.49 0.13 12.45
CA GLN A 42 0.80 -0.57 13.53
C GLN A 42 -0.47 -1.21 13.01
N ILE A 43 -0.73 -2.46 13.40
CA ILE A 43 -1.92 -3.22 13.07
C ILE A 43 -2.75 -3.40 14.33
N TYR A 44 -4.04 -3.10 14.26
CA TYR A 44 -5.01 -3.26 15.33
C TYR A 44 -6.09 -4.25 14.90
N ARG A 45 -6.60 -5.05 15.83
CA ARG A 45 -7.70 -5.99 15.60
C ARG A 45 -8.92 -5.63 16.45
N SER A 46 -10.09 -5.78 15.87
CA SER A 46 -11.39 -5.72 16.57
C SER A 46 -12.18 -7.00 16.32
N THR A 47 -12.73 -7.60 17.37
CA THR A 47 -13.62 -8.78 17.30
C THR A 47 -15.09 -8.44 17.56
N ASP A 48 -15.40 -7.16 17.71
CA ASP A 48 -16.72 -6.64 18.08
C ASP A 48 -17.20 -5.56 17.10
N GLN A 49 -16.85 -5.74 15.82
CA GLN A 49 -17.24 -4.86 14.70
C GLN A 49 -16.78 -3.40 14.86
N GLY A 50 -15.61 -3.20 15.44
CA GLY A 50 -14.95 -1.90 15.57
C GLY A 50 -15.30 -1.12 16.83
N GLN A 51 -16.01 -1.72 17.78
CA GLN A 51 -16.31 -1.09 19.06
C GLN A 51 -15.05 -0.96 19.92
N THR A 52 -14.26 -2.03 20.03
CA THR A 52 -12.97 -2.04 20.71
C THR A 52 -11.85 -2.53 19.80
N TRP A 53 -10.64 -2.04 20.05
CA TRP A 53 -9.44 -2.31 19.25
C TRP A 53 -8.28 -2.66 20.15
N ALA A 54 -7.53 -3.70 19.80
CA ALA A 54 -6.30 -4.08 20.46
C ALA A 54 -5.14 -4.06 19.47
N LEU A 55 -3.97 -3.55 19.88
CA LEU A 55 -2.75 -3.64 19.10
C LEU A 55 -2.45 -5.12 18.82
N ARG A 56 -2.28 -5.47 17.55
CA ARG A 56 -2.08 -6.82 17.07
C ARG A 56 -0.62 -7.09 16.71
N SER A 57 0.01 -6.17 15.98
CA SER A 57 1.41 -6.27 15.58
C SER A 57 1.96 -4.91 15.16
N GLU A 58 3.27 -4.81 15.03
CA GLU A 58 3.95 -3.68 14.41
C GLU A 58 4.88 -4.18 13.30
N VAL A 59 4.87 -3.51 12.14
CA VAL A 59 5.60 -3.91 10.94
C VAL A 59 6.47 -2.75 10.47
N THR A 60 7.71 -3.03 10.07
CA THR A 60 8.55 -2.03 9.38
C THR A 60 8.06 -1.88 7.95
N ALA A 61 7.16 -0.94 7.73
CA ALA A 61 6.54 -0.60 6.45
C ALA A 61 6.05 0.84 6.51
N PHE A 62 5.66 1.37 5.35
CA PHE A 62 5.02 2.67 5.25
C PHE A 62 4.01 2.66 4.10
N TRP A 63 3.03 3.56 4.17
CA TRP A 63 2.01 3.80 3.14
C TRP A 63 1.28 2.53 2.67
N SER A 64 1.17 1.52 3.54
CA SER A 64 0.75 0.19 3.13
C SER A 64 -0.77 0.00 3.22
N ASN A 65 -1.34 -0.70 2.25
CA ASN A 65 -2.73 -1.15 2.28
C ASN A 65 -2.84 -2.57 2.82
N LEU A 66 -3.88 -2.78 3.64
CA LEU A 66 -4.37 -4.09 4.04
C LEU A 66 -5.42 -4.58 3.03
N PHE A 67 -5.27 -5.84 2.61
CA PHE A 67 -6.34 -6.56 1.89
C PHE A 67 -6.30 -8.05 2.23
N VAL A 68 -7.43 -8.72 2.07
CA VAL A 68 -7.56 -10.17 2.25
C VAL A 68 -7.64 -10.83 0.88
N HIS A 69 -6.88 -11.90 0.70
CA HIS A 69 -6.93 -12.74 -0.50
C HIS A 69 -6.70 -14.19 -0.10
N GLU A 70 -7.53 -15.11 -0.58
CA GLU A 70 -7.43 -16.56 -0.29
C GLU A 70 -7.23 -16.92 1.19
N GLY A 71 -7.97 -16.24 2.08
CA GLY A 71 -7.93 -16.51 3.52
C GLY A 71 -6.70 -15.96 4.26
N ALA A 72 -5.75 -15.34 3.55
CA ALA A 72 -4.60 -14.66 4.13
C ALA A 72 -4.77 -13.14 4.08
N VAL A 73 -4.08 -12.44 4.98
CA VAL A 73 -4.00 -10.98 4.98
C VAL A 73 -2.72 -10.56 4.31
N TYR A 74 -2.79 -9.57 3.44
CA TYR A 74 -1.64 -8.98 2.77
C TYR A 74 -1.46 -7.52 3.18
N LEU A 75 -0.19 -7.11 3.26
CA LEU A 75 0.23 -5.73 3.48
C LEU A 75 1.13 -5.32 2.31
N LEU A 76 0.59 -4.49 1.42
CA LEU A 76 1.27 -4.04 0.19
C LEU A 76 1.56 -2.55 0.27
N GLY A 77 2.81 -2.16 0.09
CA GLY A 77 3.26 -0.78 0.19
C GLY A 77 4.77 -0.67 0.06
N THR A 78 5.38 0.23 0.82
CA THR A 78 6.83 0.45 0.78
C THR A 78 7.52 -0.10 2.03
N SER A 79 8.82 -0.40 1.91
CA SER A 79 9.63 -0.83 3.06
C SER A 79 9.92 0.30 4.07
N GLY A 80 9.49 1.53 3.77
CA GLY A 80 9.77 2.77 4.49
C GLY A 80 9.47 3.98 3.61
N GLU A 81 9.74 5.19 4.10
CA GLU A 81 9.60 6.41 3.30
C GLU A 81 10.45 6.33 2.03
N TYR A 82 9.78 6.45 0.88
CA TYR A 82 10.38 6.28 -0.46
C TYR A 82 11.18 4.99 -0.65
N GLY A 83 10.79 3.92 0.05
CA GLY A 83 11.50 2.64 0.07
C GLY A 83 11.20 1.72 -1.13
N LYS A 84 11.60 0.45 -0.96
CA LYS A 84 11.36 -0.63 -1.93
C LYS A 84 9.87 -0.95 -1.99
N LEU A 85 9.38 -1.37 -3.16
CA LEU A 85 8.02 -1.90 -3.32
C LEU A 85 7.98 -3.32 -2.77
N VAL A 86 7.18 -3.54 -1.73
CA VAL A 86 7.14 -4.79 -0.97
C VAL A 86 5.71 -5.24 -0.65
N ILE A 87 5.53 -6.55 -0.56
CA ILE A 87 4.32 -7.19 -0.08
C ILE A 87 4.66 -8.16 1.04
N ARG A 88 3.79 -8.23 2.04
CA ARG A 88 3.89 -9.18 3.16
C ARG A 88 2.59 -9.96 3.26
N ARG A 89 2.65 -11.15 3.82
CA ARG A 89 1.51 -12.02 4.08
C ARG A 89 1.46 -12.38 5.55
N SER A 90 0.26 -12.44 6.11
CA SER A 90 -0.06 -13.01 7.40
C SER A 90 -1.13 -14.09 7.23
N THR A 91 -0.94 -15.22 7.90
CA THR A 91 -1.88 -16.35 7.93
C THR A 91 -2.45 -16.59 9.33
N ASP A 92 -2.22 -15.65 10.25
CA ASP A 92 -2.59 -15.74 11.67
C ASP A 92 -3.31 -14.47 12.15
N LEU A 93 -4.16 -13.93 11.28
CA LEU A 93 -5.02 -12.77 11.54
C LEU A 93 -4.20 -11.52 11.89
N GLY A 94 -3.12 -11.29 11.15
CA GLY A 94 -2.26 -10.12 11.28
C GLY A 94 -1.32 -10.13 12.48
N LEU A 95 -1.11 -11.27 13.15
CA LEU A 95 -0.20 -11.37 14.31
C LEU A 95 1.26 -11.39 13.88
N THR A 96 1.58 -12.22 12.89
CA THR A 96 2.91 -12.34 12.30
C THR A 96 2.86 -12.11 10.80
N TRP A 97 3.99 -11.67 10.24
CA TRP A 97 4.11 -11.25 8.85
C TRP A 97 5.38 -11.83 8.22
N THR A 98 5.30 -12.20 6.95
CA THR A 98 6.48 -12.58 6.18
C THR A 98 7.46 -11.40 6.01
N SER A 99 8.74 -11.72 5.85
CA SER A 99 9.80 -10.74 5.60
C SER A 99 10.14 -10.63 4.11
N PRO A 100 10.04 -9.43 3.49
CA PRO A 100 10.35 -9.23 2.07
C PRO A 100 11.86 -9.14 1.82
N SER A 101 12.54 -10.27 1.99
CA SER A 101 14.01 -10.37 1.92
C SER A 101 14.55 -10.57 0.50
N SER A 102 13.75 -11.12 -0.41
CA SER A 102 14.14 -11.40 -1.80
C SER A 102 12.93 -11.35 -2.75
N SER A 103 13.20 -11.44 -4.06
CA SER A 103 12.16 -11.49 -5.09
C SER A 103 11.23 -12.69 -4.97
N ALA A 104 11.62 -13.75 -4.25
CA ALA A 104 10.76 -14.90 -3.99
C ALA A 104 9.97 -14.80 -2.66
N SER A 105 10.20 -13.76 -1.86
CA SER A 105 9.65 -13.65 -0.50
C SER A 105 9.00 -12.29 -0.18
N GLY A 106 8.61 -11.53 -1.20
CA GLY A 106 7.84 -10.30 -1.05
C GLY A 106 8.56 -9.00 -1.40
N LEU A 107 9.84 -9.04 -1.82
CA LEU A 107 10.48 -7.88 -2.45
C LEU A 107 10.10 -7.82 -3.93
N LEU A 108 9.11 -7.01 -4.27
CA LEU A 108 8.57 -6.95 -5.64
C LEU A 108 9.44 -6.11 -6.57
N ARG A 109 9.91 -4.94 -6.10
CA ARG A 109 10.89 -4.12 -6.83
C ARG A 109 11.84 -3.37 -5.88
N ALA A 110 13.12 -3.37 -6.22
CA ALA A 110 14.09 -2.47 -5.61
C ALA A 110 14.01 -1.08 -6.27
N GLY A 111 14.42 -0.04 -5.52
CA GLY A 111 14.34 1.36 -5.95
C GLY A 111 13.57 2.20 -4.94
N ASN A 112 13.19 3.41 -5.35
CA ASN A 112 12.44 4.36 -4.54
C ASN A 112 11.02 4.48 -5.09
N TYR A 113 10.07 4.03 -4.29
CA TYR A 113 8.65 4.02 -4.66
C TYR A 113 7.82 4.79 -3.64
N HIS A 114 6.66 5.24 -4.08
CA HIS A 114 5.67 5.93 -3.29
C HIS A 114 4.28 5.36 -3.58
N THR A 115 3.42 5.40 -2.59
CA THR A 115 1.99 5.12 -2.71
C THR A 115 1.29 5.71 -1.48
N ALA A 116 0.00 5.44 -1.35
CA ALA A 116 -0.75 5.55 -0.11
C ALA A 116 -1.51 4.22 0.13
N PRO A 117 -2.25 4.06 1.24
CA PRO A 117 -3.08 2.88 1.53
C PRO A 117 -4.31 2.74 0.61
N MET A 118 -4.15 2.98 -0.68
CA MET A 118 -5.17 2.79 -1.70
C MET A 118 -5.67 1.33 -1.68
N PRO A 119 -6.86 1.00 -2.19
CA PRO A 119 -7.30 -0.39 -2.28
C PRO A 119 -6.58 -1.16 -3.40
N VAL A 120 -6.76 -2.47 -3.41
CA VAL A 120 -6.57 -3.30 -4.61
C VAL A 120 -7.93 -3.68 -5.17
N ILE A 121 -8.02 -3.97 -6.46
CA ILE A 121 -9.24 -4.53 -7.05
C ILE A 121 -8.95 -5.84 -7.77
N ILE A 122 -9.95 -6.73 -7.80
CA ILE A 122 -9.91 -7.95 -8.59
C ILE A 122 -10.72 -7.73 -9.86
N HIS A 123 -10.07 -7.87 -11.01
CA HIS A 123 -10.72 -7.74 -12.31
C HIS A 123 -10.03 -8.63 -13.35
N ASN A 124 -10.83 -9.37 -14.12
CA ASN A 124 -10.36 -10.32 -15.15
C ASN A 124 -9.29 -11.30 -14.64
N GLY A 125 -9.53 -11.93 -13.49
CA GLY A 125 -8.64 -12.94 -12.90
C GLY A 125 -7.32 -12.39 -12.37
N ARG A 126 -7.24 -11.08 -12.11
CA ARG A 126 -6.02 -10.43 -11.62
C ARG A 126 -6.32 -9.44 -10.49
N ILE A 127 -5.38 -9.32 -9.57
CA ILE A 127 -5.31 -8.21 -8.61
C ILE A 127 -4.65 -7.03 -9.30
N TRP A 128 -5.18 -5.82 -9.12
CA TRP A 128 -4.67 -4.58 -9.69
C TRP A 128 -4.40 -3.54 -8.61
N ARG A 129 -3.30 -2.80 -8.80
CA ARG A 129 -2.88 -1.71 -7.91
C ARG A 129 -2.12 -0.62 -8.68
N ALA A 130 -2.36 0.65 -8.32
CA ALA A 130 -1.59 1.80 -8.72
C ALA A 130 -0.46 2.07 -7.71
N PHE A 131 0.66 2.56 -8.23
CA PHE A 131 1.85 2.90 -7.47
C PHE A 131 2.62 4.01 -8.19
N GLU A 132 3.49 4.71 -7.48
CA GLU A 132 4.42 5.66 -8.08
C GLU A 132 5.88 5.25 -7.90
N ASP A 133 6.70 5.49 -8.91
CA ASP A 133 8.15 5.55 -8.73
C ASP A 133 8.64 7.00 -8.71
N ILE A 134 9.83 7.21 -8.14
CA ILE A 134 10.47 8.52 -8.09
C ILE A 134 11.57 8.55 -9.16
N GLY A 135 11.22 9.01 -10.36
CA GLY A 135 12.13 8.94 -11.50
C GLY A 135 12.06 10.08 -12.50
N ALA A 136 11.09 11.00 -12.40
CA ALA A 136 10.92 12.08 -13.39
C ALA A 136 11.83 13.30 -13.19
N GLY A 137 12.57 13.38 -12.07
CA GLY A 137 13.29 14.60 -11.68
C GLY A 137 12.32 15.74 -11.31
N ASN A 138 12.82 16.98 -11.21
CA ASN A 138 12.02 18.20 -11.01
C ASN A 138 11.33 18.40 -9.64
N GLY A 139 11.70 17.58 -8.64
CA GLY A 139 11.25 17.75 -7.25
C GLY A 139 9.78 17.40 -7.03
N TRP A 140 9.34 17.52 -5.78
CA TRP A 140 7.96 17.22 -5.39
C TRP A 140 6.99 18.31 -5.90
N PRO A 141 5.81 17.96 -6.43
CA PRO A 141 5.28 16.61 -6.67
C PRO A 141 5.55 16.06 -8.08
N ARG A 142 6.37 16.75 -8.90
CA ARG A 142 6.60 16.41 -10.32
C ARG A 142 7.42 15.13 -10.53
N HIS A 143 8.20 14.74 -9.52
CA HIS A 143 9.09 13.58 -9.59
C HIS A 143 8.38 12.22 -9.64
N PHE A 144 7.09 12.17 -9.28
CA PHE A 144 6.30 10.96 -9.26
C PHE A 144 5.89 10.55 -10.67
N ARG A 145 6.07 9.26 -10.96
CA ARG A 145 5.57 8.63 -12.17
C ARG A 145 4.61 7.51 -11.82
N ALA A 146 3.37 7.63 -12.27
CA ALA A 146 2.32 6.66 -11.98
C ALA A 146 2.49 5.40 -12.86
N PHE A 147 2.24 4.22 -12.30
CA PHE A 147 2.14 2.97 -13.04
C PHE A 147 1.15 2.02 -12.37
N LEU A 148 0.65 1.07 -13.16
CA LEU A 148 -0.15 -0.03 -12.64
C LEU A 148 0.70 -1.29 -12.48
N MET A 149 0.39 -2.05 -11.45
CA MET A 149 0.90 -3.40 -11.23
C MET A 149 -0.25 -4.38 -11.09
N SER A 150 -0.03 -5.62 -11.55
CA SER A 150 -1.01 -6.69 -11.38
C SER A 150 -0.38 -8.06 -11.29
N ALA A 151 -1.08 -9.00 -10.65
CA ALA A 151 -0.73 -10.42 -10.61
C ALA A 151 -2.00 -11.27 -10.83
N PRO A 152 -1.90 -12.48 -11.41
CA PRO A 152 -3.01 -13.43 -11.41
C PRO A 152 -3.48 -13.73 -9.99
N VAL A 153 -4.80 -13.89 -9.78
CA VAL A 153 -5.37 -14.14 -8.45
C VAL A 153 -4.85 -15.45 -7.84
N GLU A 154 -4.68 -16.49 -8.65
CA GLU A 154 -4.20 -17.82 -8.20
C GLU A 154 -2.67 -17.90 -8.01
N ALA A 155 -1.95 -16.80 -8.25
CA ALA A 155 -0.49 -16.80 -8.19
C ALA A 155 0.01 -16.56 -6.76
N ASP A 156 1.22 -17.06 -6.45
CA ASP A 156 1.90 -16.67 -5.22
C ASP A 156 2.28 -15.18 -5.29
N LEU A 157 1.51 -14.35 -4.60
CA LEU A 157 1.69 -12.90 -4.58
C LEU A 157 3.01 -12.46 -3.94
N LEU A 158 3.69 -13.33 -3.16
CA LEU A 158 5.01 -13.00 -2.59
C LEU A 158 6.14 -13.09 -3.64
N ASN A 159 5.91 -13.81 -4.74
CA ASN A 159 6.91 -13.96 -5.79
C ASN A 159 6.78 -12.85 -6.84
N ALA A 160 7.82 -12.02 -6.92
CA ALA A 160 7.91 -10.89 -7.84
C ALA A 160 7.75 -11.30 -9.32
N ALA A 161 8.12 -12.53 -9.69
CA ALA A 161 7.97 -13.02 -11.06
C ALA A 161 6.51 -13.14 -11.52
N ASN A 162 5.55 -13.20 -10.58
CA ASN A 162 4.13 -13.25 -10.87
C ASN A 162 3.50 -11.86 -11.12
N TRP A 163 4.24 -10.79 -10.83
CA TRP A 163 3.77 -9.42 -10.99
C TRP A 163 4.18 -8.84 -12.35
N THR A 164 3.21 -8.23 -13.01
CA THR A 164 3.38 -7.46 -14.26
C THR A 164 3.16 -5.99 -13.97
N PHE A 165 3.89 -5.14 -14.68
CA PHE A 165 3.87 -3.70 -14.46
C PHE A 165 3.73 -2.98 -15.80
N THR A 166 2.96 -1.89 -15.83
CA THR A 166 2.94 -1.00 -16.99
C THR A 166 4.22 -0.17 -17.05
N ALA A 167 4.42 0.55 -18.16
CA ALA A 167 5.37 1.65 -18.17
C ALA A 167 4.93 2.73 -17.18
N SER A 168 5.90 3.41 -16.56
CA SER A 168 5.63 4.56 -15.70
C SER A 168 5.34 5.79 -16.55
N MET A 169 4.26 6.49 -16.23
CA MET A 169 3.83 7.72 -16.89
C MET A 169 4.41 8.91 -16.13
N THR A 170 4.98 9.89 -16.83
CA THR A 170 5.49 11.13 -16.22
C THR A 170 4.45 12.22 -16.29
N SER A 171 4.34 13.04 -15.25
CA SER A 171 3.52 14.25 -15.27
C SER A 171 3.98 15.25 -16.33
N SER A 172 3.05 15.95 -16.99
CA SER A 172 3.40 17.08 -17.87
C SER A 172 2.84 18.38 -17.34
N ASN A 173 3.66 19.43 -17.30
CA ASN A 173 3.22 20.78 -16.96
C ASN A 173 2.32 21.40 -18.03
N THR A 174 2.25 20.83 -19.24
CA THR A 174 1.36 21.29 -20.31
C THR A 174 -0.07 20.84 -20.12
N TRP A 175 -0.32 19.85 -19.27
CA TRP A 175 -1.67 19.39 -18.96
C TRP A 175 -2.46 20.42 -18.16
N LEU A 176 -3.79 20.30 -18.23
CA LEU A 176 -4.73 21.23 -17.59
C LEU A 176 -4.43 22.71 -17.92
N SER A 177 -4.12 22.99 -19.19
CA SER A 177 -3.79 24.35 -19.67
C SER A 177 -2.65 25.00 -18.88
N GLY A 178 -1.58 24.25 -18.59
CA GLY A 178 -0.42 24.76 -17.86
C GLY A 178 -0.53 24.68 -16.33
N LYS A 179 -1.66 24.20 -15.79
CA LYS A 179 -1.94 24.22 -14.34
C LYS A 179 -1.58 22.92 -13.63
N PHE A 180 -1.16 21.88 -14.36
CA PHE A 180 -0.81 20.61 -13.76
C PHE A 180 0.58 20.65 -13.10
N SER A 181 0.62 20.37 -11.80
CA SER A 181 1.84 20.43 -10.99
C SER A 181 2.43 19.06 -10.61
N GLY A 182 1.70 17.97 -10.86
CA GLY A 182 2.08 16.61 -10.48
C GLY A 182 0.87 15.82 -9.98
N TRP A 183 1.09 14.54 -9.71
CA TRP A 183 0.14 13.62 -9.07
C TRP A 183 0.88 12.81 -8.01
N LEU A 184 0.11 12.12 -7.18
CA LEU A 184 0.56 11.10 -6.25
C LEU A 184 -0.67 10.39 -5.70
N GLU A 185 -0.47 9.20 -5.12
CA GLU A 185 -1.51 8.45 -4.41
C GLU A 185 -2.65 8.00 -5.33
N GLY A 186 -2.33 7.62 -6.56
CA GLY A 186 -3.31 7.18 -7.55
C GLY A 186 -4.05 5.90 -7.12
N ASN A 187 -5.31 5.79 -7.52
CA ASN A 187 -6.16 4.65 -7.21
C ASN A 187 -6.74 3.99 -8.46
N VAL A 188 -6.62 2.66 -8.54
CA VAL A 188 -7.22 1.88 -9.64
C VAL A 188 -8.70 1.65 -9.37
N VAL A 189 -9.54 2.11 -10.28
CA VAL A 189 -10.97 1.86 -10.26
C VAL A 189 -11.45 1.29 -11.59
N LEU A 190 -12.57 0.58 -11.54
CA LEU A 190 -13.26 0.11 -12.73
C LEU A 190 -14.24 1.19 -13.21
N ALA A 191 -14.04 1.70 -14.42
CA ALA A 191 -14.97 2.60 -15.06
C ALA A 191 -16.27 1.87 -15.47
N PRO A 192 -17.39 2.59 -15.69
CA PRO A 192 -18.66 1.96 -16.09
C PRO A 192 -18.60 1.12 -17.37
N ASP A 193 -17.64 1.41 -18.25
CA ASP A 193 -17.40 0.68 -19.50
C ASP A 193 -16.46 -0.54 -19.33
N GLY A 194 -16.09 -0.87 -18.08
CA GLY A 194 -15.21 -1.99 -17.74
C GLY A 194 -13.72 -1.71 -17.93
N ARG A 195 -13.32 -0.48 -18.28
CA ARG A 195 -11.89 -0.12 -18.33
C ARG A 195 -11.35 0.13 -16.94
N LEU A 196 -10.09 -0.25 -16.73
CA LEU A 196 -9.31 0.16 -15.57
C LEU A 196 -8.80 1.58 -15.78
N VAL A 197 -9.00 2.44 -14.78
CA VAL A 197 -8.46 3.81 -14.76
C VAL A 197 -7.74 4.05 -13.44
N ASP A 198 -6.63 4.78 -13.52
CA ASP A 198 -5.90 5.31 -12.37
C ASP A 198 -6.34 6.77 -12.19
N ILE A 199 -6.89 7.10 -11.02
CA ILE A 199 -7.48 8.42 -10.72
C ILE A 199 -6.89 9.05 -9.46
#